data_AF-A0A9E0WIA3-F1
#
_entry.id   AF-A0A9E0WIA3-F1
#
_cell.length_a   1.000
_cell.length_b   1.000
_cell.length_c   1.000
_cell.angle_alpha   90.00
_cell.angle_beta   90.00
_cell.angle_gamma   90.00
#
_symmetry.space_group_name_H-M   'P 1'
#
loop_
_entity.id
_entity.type
_entity.pdbx_description
1 polymer ?
#
loop_
_entity_poly.entity_id
_entity_poly.type
_entity_poly.pdbx_seq_one_letter_code
_entity_poly.pdbx_strand_id
1 'polypeptide(L)'
;MPKVDITRVMGPKPDPRDLKMQDQPDVDVETIDVELWMNADLDRLAKTWQEVQIDMSSKEARQAFSQAIHNLHGASGAYGGGALTRLTGCLQKLVGTSDDLAGDSALLNLLVQACRATAIDNTSSADIATAVCDRLEREVEKRLAA
;
A
#
# COMPACT_ATOMS: atom_id res chain seq x y z
N MET A 1 -37.79 -49.38 -16.70
CA MET A 1 -36.94 -48.90 -15.58
C MET A 1 -36.09 -50.08 -15.10
N PRO A 2 -34.78 -50.10 -15.35
CA PRO A 2 -33.91 -51.14 -14.78
C PRO A 2 -33.52 -50.76 -13.34
N LYS A 3 -33.62 -51.72 -12.42
CA LYS A 3 -33.16 -51.60 -11.03
C LYS A 3 -31.63 -51.77 -11.02
N VAL A 4 -30.92 -50.79 -10.46
CA VAL A 4 -29.46 -50.87 -10.25
C VAL A 4 -29.22 -51.42 -8.84
N ASP A 5 -28.52 -52.54 -8.78
CA ASP A 5 -28.08 -53.22 -7.56
C ASP A 5 -26.87 -52.49 -6.97
N ILE A 6 -26.91 -52.13 -5.69
CA ILE A 6 -25.93 -51.26 -5.01
C ILE A 6 -25.05 -52.10 -4.09
N THR A 7 -24.48 -53.19 -4.60
CA THR A 7 -23.49 -53.97 -3.86
C THR A 7 -22.17 -54.00 -4.61
N ARG A 8 -21.09 -53.67 -3.86
CA ARG A 8 -19.66 -53.72 -4.23
C ARG A 8 -19.18 -52.45 -4.96
N VAL A 9 -18.24 -51.66 -4.44
CA VAL A 9 -16.85 -52.00 -4.11
C VAL A 9 -16.37 -51.18 -2.91
N MET A 10 -16.20 -51.82 -1.75
CA MET A 10 -15.38 -51.27 -0.68
C MET A 10 -13.95 -51.77 -0.93
N GLY A 11 -13.11 -50.91 -1.50
CA GLY A 11 -11.67 -51.19 -1.61
C GLY A 11 -11.05 -51.31 -0.22
N PRO A 12 -9.90 -51.99 -0.08
CA PRO A 12 -9.22 -52.09 1.21
C PRO A 12 -8.91 -50.69 1.75
N LYS A 13 -9.17 -50.48 3.04
CA LYS A 13 -8.76 -49.26 3.74
C LYS A 13 -7.23 -49.15 3.65
N PRO A 14 -6.68 -48.00 3.22
CA PRO A 14 -5.23 -47.82 3.22
C PRO A 14 -4.68 -47.96 4.64
N ASP A 15 -3.59 -48.72 4.80
CA ASP A 15 -2.88 -48.85 6.06
C ASP A 15 -2.31 -47.47 6.44
N PRO A 16 -2.52 -46.95 7.65
CA PRO A 16 -1.96 -45.65 8.07
C PRO A 16 -0.43 -45.60 8.02
N ARG A 17 0.26 -46.74 7.84
CA ARG A 17 1.71 -46.82 7.65
C ARG A 17 2.16 -46.66 6.19
N ASP A 18 1.22 -46.63 5.24
CA ASP A 18 1.49 -46.39 3.81
C ASP A 18 1.53 -44.90 3.44
N LEU A 19 1.42 -44.00 4.43
CA LEU A 19 1.78 -42.60 4.27
C LEU A 19 3.31 -42.48 4.19
N LYS A 20 3.89 -42.98 3.10
CA LYS A 20 5.19 -42.50 2.65
C LYS A 20 5.03 -40.98 2.54
N MET A 21 5.81 -40.25 3.32
CA MET A 21 6.06 -38.83 3.09
C MET A 21 6.39 -38.70 1.62
N GLN A 22 5.41 -38.26 0.83
CA GLN A 22 5.70 -37.67 -0.45
C GLN A 22 6.57 -36.48 -0.09
N ASP A 23 7.83 -36.51 -0.51
CA ASP A 23 8.62 -35.30 -0.70
C ASP A 23 7.71 -34.33 -1.44
N GLN A 24 7.08 -33.43 -0.69
CA GLN A 24 6.47 -32.27 -1.30
C GLN A 24 7.65 -31.56 -1.93
N PRO A 25 7.64 -31.32 -3.26
CA PRO A 25 8.64 -30.43 -3.81
C PRO A 25 8.57 -29.15 -2.99
N ASP A 26 9.73 -28.69 -2.49
CA ASP A 26 9.87 -27.37 -1.90
C ASP A 26 9.12 -26.42 -2.83
N VAL A 27 7.97 -25.93 -2.40
CA VAL A 27 7.24 -24.92 -3.14
C VAL A 27 8.17 -23.73 -3.05
N ASP A 28 8.85 -23.40 -4.15
CA ASP A 28 9.62 -22.17 -4.27
C ASP A 28 8.69 -21.06 -3.78
N VAL A 29 8.91 -20.60 -2.55
CA VAL A 29 8.15 -19.48 -1.99
C VAL A 29 8.55 -18.33 -2.88
N GLU A 30 7.65 -17.94 -3.78
CA GLU A 30 7.80 -16.73 -4.59
C GLU A 30 8.25 -15.64 -3.63
N THR A 31 9.50 -15.19 -3.80
CA THR A 31 10.05 -14.09 -3.02
C THR A 31 9.14 -12.90 -3.26
N ILE A 32 8.36 -12.54 -2.25
CA ILE A 32 7.48 -11.38 -2.30
C ILE A 32 8.36 -10.16 -2.54
N ASP A 33 8.26 -9.58 -3.73
CA ASP A 33 8.98 -8.36 -4.07
C ASP A 33 8.25 -7.15 -3.49
N VAL A 34 8.49 -6.93 -2.19
CA VAL A 34 7.93 -5.82 -1.42
C VAL A 34 8.34 -4.47 -2.01
N GLU A 35 9.53 -4.39 -2.59
CA GLU A 35 10.05 -3.17 -3.22
C GLU A 35 9.29 -2.85 -4.50
N LEU A 36 9.00 -3.86 -5.34
CA LEU A 36 8.14 -3.70 -6.51
C LEU A 36 6.75 -3.20 -6.13
N TRP A 37 6.14 -3.76 -5.08
CA TRP A 37 4.81 -3.32 -4.61
C TRP A 37 4.84 -1.89 -4.06
N MET A 38 5.85 -1.55 -3.25
CA MET A 38 6.04 -0.20 -2.75
C MET A 38 6.15 0.81 -3.90
N ASN A 39 6.99 0.52 -4.90
CA ASN A 39 7.15 1.38 -6.07
C ASN A 39 5.84 1.54 -6.86
N ALA A 40 5.08 0.46 -7.05
CA ALA A 40 3.79 0.50 -7.73
C ALA A 40 2.75 1.38 -6.98
N ASP A 41 2.72 1.31 -5.65
CA ASP A 41 1.83 2.16 -4.84
C ASP A 41 2.27 3.64 -4.86
N LEU A 42 3.58 3.91 -4.83
CA LEU A 42 4.12 5.28 -4.94
C LEU A 42 3.82 5.90 -6.31
N ASP A 43 3.92 5.12 -7.39
CA ASP A 43 3.56 5.58 -8.73
C ASP A 43 2.04 5.81 -8.85
N ARG A 44 1.23 4.94 -8.25
CA ARG A 44 -0.23 5.14 -8.19
C ARG A 44 -0.60 6.42 -7.41
N LEU A 45 0.06 6.68 -6.28
CA LEU A 45 -0.10 7.93 -5.54
C LEU A 45 0.20 9.14 -6.42
N ALA A 46 1.34 9.14 -7.10
CA ALA A 46 1.77 10.25 -7.95
C ALA A 46 0.82 10.49 -9.13
N LYS A 47 0.40 9.40 -9.79
CA LYS A 47 -0.49 9.45 -10.95
C LYS A 47 -1.87 10.00 -10.57
N THR A 48 -2.47 9.48 -9.50
CA THR A 48 -3.80 9.95 -9.05
C THR A 48 -3.77 11.40 -8.59
N TRP A 49 -2.65 11.87 -8.03
CA TRP A 49 -2.47 13.30 -7.75
C TRP A 49 -2.41 14.15 -9.03
N GLN A 50 -1.69 13.71 -10.06
CA GLN A 50 -1.66 14.39 -11.36
C GLN A 50 -3.05 14.46 -12.01
N GLU A 51 -3.86 13.40 -11.89
CA GLU A 51 -5.24 13.39 -12.37
C GLU A 51 -6.10 14.43 -11.64
N VAL A 52 -5.93 14.59 -10.32
CA VAL A 52 -6.57 15.66 -9.55
C VAL A 52 -6.11 17.04 -10.02
N GLN A 53 -4.84 17.21 -10.38
CA GLN A 53 -4.32 18.50 -10.88
C GLN A 53 -4.89 18.90 -12.25
N ILE A 54 -5.29 17.94 -13.08
CA ILE A 54 -5.94 18.21 -14.37
C ILE A 54 -7.35 18.76 -14.15
N ASP A 55 -8.10 18.16 -13.22
CA ASP A 55 -9.44 18.62 -12.84
C ASP A 55 -9.66 18.48 -11.33
N MET A 56 -9.41 19.58 -10.62
CA MET A 56 -9.56 19.66 -9.15
C MET A 56 -11.02 19.53 -8.69
N SER A 57 -11.99 19.69 -9.60
CA SER A 57 -13.42 19.52 -9.31
C SER A 57 -13.88 18.06 -9.48
N SER A 58 -13.08 17.21 -10.13
CA SER A 58 -13.40 15.81 -10.36
C SER A 58 -13.44 15.04 -9.04
N LYS A 59 -14.65 14.63 -8.65
CA LYS A 59 -14.87 13.78 -7.48
C LYS A 59 -14.22 12.41 -7.64
N GLU A 60 -14.21 11.88 -8.87
CA GLU A 60 -13.61 10.59 -9.19
C GLU A 60 -12.10 10.64 -9.02
N ALA A 61 -11.43 11.69 -9.53
CA ALA A 61 -9.99 11.87 -9.34
C ALA A 61 -9.64 12.05 -7.85
N ARG A 62 -10.41 12.89 -7.13
CA ARG A 62 -10.23 13.08 -5.68
C ARG A 62 -10.39 11.78 -4.90
N GLN A 63 -11.38 10.96 -5.25
CA GLN A 63 -11.61 9.66 -4.62
C GLN A 63 -10.49 8.67 -4.95
N ALA A 64 -10.01 8.62 -6.19
CA ALA A 64 -8.89 7.78 -6.59
C ALA A 64 -7.61 8.15 -5.82
N PHE A 65 -7.33 9.45 -5.67
CA PHE A 65 -6.20 9.94 -4.88
C PHE A 65 -6.33 9.60 -3.40
N SER A 66 -7.51 9.82 -2.80
CA SER A 66 -7.79 9.44 -1.42
C SER A 66 -7.60 7.93 -1.17
N GLN A 67 -8.05 7.09 -2.11
CA GLN A 67 -7.88 5.64 -2.01
C GLN A 67 -6.40 5.23 -2.15
N ALA A 68 -5.65 5.87 -3.06
CA ALA A 68 -4.22 5.61 -3.22
C ALA A 68 -3.45 5.94 -1.92
N ILE A 69 -3.75 7.08 -1.29
CA ILE A 69 -3.19 7.45 0.02
C ILE A 69 -3.55 6.41 1.08
N HIS A 70 -4.81 5.97 1.14
CA HIS A 70 -5.27 5.01 2.14
C HIS A 70 -4.56 3.66 2.02
N ASN A 71 -4.44 3.13 0.80
CA ASN A 71 -3.77 1.86 0.54
C ASN A 71 -2.28 1.95 0.89
N LEU A 72 -1.60 3.00 0.44
CA LEU A 72 -0.18 3.21 0.72
C LEU A 72 0.07 3.36 2.23
N HIS A 73 -0.79 4.08 2.96
CA HIS A 73 -0.67 4.20 4.41
C HIS A 73 -0.82 2.82 5.09
N GLY A 74 -1.83 2.04 4.71
CA GLY A 74 -2.06 0.70 5.25
C GLY A 74 -0.92 -0.27 4.97
N ALA A 75 -0.28 -0.16 3.80
CA ALA A 75 0.86 -0.99 3.42
C ALA A 75 2.20 -0.47 3.96
N SER A 76 2.29 0.79 4.38
CA SER A 76 3.57 1.45 4.74
C SER A 76 4.38 0.70 5.82
N GLY A 77 3.72 0.04 6.77
CA GLY A 77 4.41 -0.78 7.78
C GLY A 77 5.11 -2.00 7.20
N ALA A 78 4.53 -2.64 6.17
CA ALA A 78 5.16 -3.74 5.44
C ALA A 78 6.33 -3.26 4.58
N TYR A 79 6.32 -1.99 4.17
CA TYR A 79 7.40 -1.34 3.40
C TYR A 79 8.56 -0.82 4.28
N GLY A 80 8.60 -1.15 5.57
CA GLY A 80 9.63 -0.71 6.51
C GLY A 80 9.24 0.49 7.38
N GLY A 81 8.06 1.07 7.15
CA GLY A 81 7.46 2.10 8.01
C GLY A 81 8.21 3.44 8.02
N GLY A 82 8.39 4.00 9.23
CA GLY A 82 9.19 5.20 9.44
C GLY A 82 8.66 6.44 8.71
N ALA A 83 9.51 7.03 7.86
CA ALA A 83 9.18 8.24 7.10
C ALA A 83 7.93 8.06 6.23
N LEU A 84 7.77 6.90 5.56
CA LEU A 84 6.64 6.68 4.67
C LEU A 84 5.30 6.66 5.42
N THR A 85 5.25 6.01 6.59
CA THR A 85 4.04 6.00 7.44
C THR A 85 3.68 7.40 7.92
N ARG A 86 4.68 8.20 8.32
CA ARG A 86 4.49 9.59 8.77
C ARG A 86 3.94 10.47 7.66
N LEU A 87 4.58 10.45 6.49
CA LEU A 87 4.21 11.26 5.33
C LEU A 87 2.81 10.89 4.80
N THR A 88 2.50 9.61 4.73
CA THR A 88 1.17 9.14 4.30
C THR A 88 0.08 9.49 5.31
N GLY A 89 0.39 9.50 6.61
CA GLY A 89 -0.51 10.01 7.64
C GLY A 89 -0.79 11.51 7.49
N CYS A 90 0.22 12.31 7.13
CA CYS A 90 0.05 13.72 6.79
C CYS A 90 -0.86 13.92 5.57
N LEU A 91 -0.67 13.13 4.51
CA LEU A 91 -1.54 13.14 3.34
C LEU A 91 -2.99 12.79 3.72
N GLN A 92 -3.21 11.74 4.52
CA GLN A 92 -4.55 11.36 4.98
C GLN A 92 -5.23 12.48 5.75
N LYS A 93 -4.51 13.12 6.69
CA LYS A 93 -5.05 14.24 7.47
C LYS A 93 -5.44 15.39 6.54
N LEU A 94 -4.50 15.86 5.71
CA LEU A 94 -4.71 17.03 4.86
C LEU A 94 -5.83 16.82 3.85
N VAL A 95 -5.87 15.67 3.17
CA VAL A 95 -6.93 15.35 2.19
C VAL A 95 -8.26 15.05 2.87
N GLY A 96 -8.25 14.44 4.07
CA GLY A 96 -9.46 14.08 4.80
C GLY A 96 -10.19 15.27 5.42
N THR A 97 -9.50 16.39 5.64
CA THR A 97 -10.10 17.60 6.25
C THR A 97 -10.23 18.77 5.29
N SER A 98 -9.55 18.75 4.15
CA SER A 98 -9.53 19.88 3.22
C SER A 98 -10.66 19.81 2.19
N ASP A 99 -11.56 20.80 2.25
CA ASP A 99 -12.55 21.04 1.21
C ASP A 99 -11.90 21.65 -0.06
N ASP A 100 -10.80 22.39 0.11
CA ASP A 100 -10.07 23.12 -0.94
C ASP A 100 -8.66 22.55 -1.18
N LEU A 101 -8.59 21.52 -2.04
CA LEU A 101 -7.30 20.96 -2.46
C LEU A 101 -6.47 21.92 -3.32
N ALA A 102 -7.09 22.94 -3.94
CA ALA A 102 -6.35 23.90 -4.76
C ALA A 102 -5.48 24.80 -3.87
N GLY A 103 -6.01 25.27 -2.74
CA GLY A 103 -5.26 25.99 -1.71
C GLY A 103 -4.09 25.18 -1.12
N ASP A 104 -4.23 23.84 -1.09
CA ASP A 104 -3.24 22.92 -0.51
C ASP A 104 -2.27 22.31 -1.52
N SER A 105 -2.42 22.62 -2.81
CA SER A 105 -1.73 21.94 -3.90
C SER A 105 -0.21 21.94 -3.77
N ALA A 106 0.39 23.03 -3.26
CA ALA A 106 1.83 23.11 -3.05
C ALA A 106 2.32 22.13 -1.95
N LEU A 107 1.59 22.07 -0.84
CA LEU A 107 1.91 21.18 0.29
C LEU A 107 1.65 19.71 -0.08
N LEU A 108 0.55 19.43 -0.78
CA LEU A 108 0.22 18.11 -1.31
C LEU A 108 1.28 17.61 -2.30
N ASN A 109 1.72 18.46 -3.24
CA ASN A 109 2.83 18.14 -4.15
C ASN A 109 4.10 17.75 -3.38
N LEU A 110 4.47 18.54 -2.37
CA LEU A 110 5.68 18.30 -1.59
C LEU A 110 5.59 16.98 -0.81
N LEU A 111 4.43 16.68 -0.20
CA LEU A 111 4.18 15.41 0.48
C LEU A 111 4.23 14.21 -0.47
N VAL A 112 3.65 14.32 -1.66
CA VAL A 112 3.70 13.25 -2.68
C VAL A 112 5.14 12.98 -3.12
N GLN A 113 5.93 14.03 -3.39
CA GLN A 113 7.34 13.86 -3.76
C GLN A 113 8.18 13.33 -2.60
N ALA A 114 7.91 13.75 -1.37
CA ALA A 114 8.58 13.22 -0.19
C ALA A 114 8.29 11.71 -0.01
N CYS A 115 7.06 11.25 -0.25
CA CYS A 115 6.74 9.82 -0.24
C CYS A 115 7.54 9.06 -1.29
N ARG A 116 7.67 9.58 -2.51
CA ARG A 116 8.45 8.92 -3.56
C ARG A 116 9.94 8.84 -3.22
N ALA A 117 10.46 9.85 -2.54
CA ALA A 117 11.86 9.87 -2.12
C ALA A 117 12.19 8.80 -1.08
N THR A 118 11.20 8.27 -0.33
CA THR A 118 11.48 7.22 0.66
C THR A 118 11.89 5.89 0.02
N ALA A 119 11.55 5.65 -1.25
CA ALA A 119 11.99 4.46 -1.96
C ALA A 119 13.47 4.50 -2.40
N ILE A 120 14.08 5.69 -2.41
CA ILE A 120 15.44 5.90 -2.90
C ILE A 120 16.47 5.75 -1.77
N ASP A 121 16.08 6.00 -0.52
CA ASP A 121 17.02 6.17 0.60
C ASP A 121 17.24 4.88 1.39
N ASN A 122 18.23 4.08 0.96
CA ASN A 122 18.64 2.85 1.65
C ASN A 122 19.95 3.00 2.45
N THR A 123 20.58 4.19 2.52
CA THR A 123 21.82 4.40 3.30
C THR A 123 22.08 5.87 3.69
N SER A 124 22.35 6.09 4.99
CA SER A 124 23.04 7.24 5.62
C SER A 124 22.30 8.59 5.79
N SER A 125 21.04 8.73 5.41
CA SER A 125 20.32 10.03 5.47
C SER A 125 19.09 10.06 6.42
N ALA A 126 19.04 9.15 7.40
CA ALA A 126 17.92 9.03 8.36
C ALA A 126 17.61 10.32 9.13
N ASP A 127 18.64 11.09 9.52
CA ASP A 127 18.46 12.36 10.23
C ASP A 127 17.80 13.43 9.35
N ILE A 128 18.17 13.47 8.06
CA ILE A 128 17.57 14.39 7.09
C ILE A 128 16.12 13.98 6.82
N ALA A 129 15.85 12.69 6.60
CA ALA A 129 14.50 12.17 6.42
C ALA A 129 13.61 12.52 7.63
N THR A 130 14.14 12.37 8.84
CA THR A 130 13.46 12.76 10.07
C THR A 130 13.17 14.26 10.11
N ALA A 131 14.17 15.12 9.85
CA ALA A 131 14.00 16.57 9.86
C ALA A 131 12.99 17.05 8.80
N VAL A 132 12.99 16.43 7.61
CA VAL A 132 12.01 16.69 6.55
C VAL A 132 10.61 16.30 7.00
N CYS A 133 10.45 15.09 7.57
CA CYS A 133 9.15 14.65 8.11
C CYS A 133 8.64 15.60 9.20
N ASP A 134 9.48 15.95 10.18
CA ASP A 134 9.12 16.89 11.25
C ASP A 134 8.69 18.25 10.70
N ARG A 135 9.38 18.74 9.66
CA ARG A 135 9.03 20.01 9.02
C ARG A 135 7.68 19.92 8.32
N LEU A 136 7.44 18.87 7.55
CA LEU A 136 6.20 18.69 6.80
C LEU A 136 5.00 18.48 7.73
N GLU A 137 5.16 17.69 8.79
CA GLU A 137 4.15 17.53 9.83
C GLU A 137 3.75 18.87 10.44
N ARG A 138 4.72 19.70 10.83
CA ARG A 138 4.45 21.04 11.36
C ARG A 138 3.73 21.95 10.36
N GLU A 139 4.06 21.90 9.07
CA GLU A 139 3.34 22.71 8.08
C GLU A 139 1.91 22.21 7.85
N VAL A 140 1.69 20.90 7.87
CA VAL A 140 0.33 20.33 7.84
C VAL A 140 -0.46 20.78 9.07
N GLU A 141 0.11 20.67 10.27
CA GLU A 141 -0.55 21.10 11.51
C GLU A 141 -0.95 22.58 11.47
N LYS A 142 -0.05 23.47 11.03
CA LYS A 142 -0.38 24.89 10.87
C LYS A 142 -1.50 25.10 9.87
N ARG A 143 -1.48 24.37 8.75
CA ARG A 143 -2.51 24.49 7.71
C ARG A 143 -3.88 24.03 8.20
N LEU A 144 -3.92 22.99 9.04
CA LEU A 144 -5.15 22.48 9.65
C LEU A 144 -5.68 23.37 10.78
N ALA A 145 -4.85 24.23 11.36
CA ALA A 145 -5.23 25.17 12.40
C ALA A 145 -5.68 26.55 11.87
N ALA A 146 -5.51 26.80 10.56
CA ALA A 146 -5.84 28.05 9.87
C ALA A 146 -7.22 27.96 9.21
#